data_AF-A0A3B4YSA4-F1
#
_entry.id   AF-A0A3B4YSA4-F1
#
_cell.length_a   1.000
_cell.length_b   1.000
_cell.length_c   1.000
_cell.angle_alpha   90.00
_cell.angle_beta   90.00
_cell.angle_gamma   90.00
#
_symmetry.space_group_name_H-M   'P 1'
#
loop_
_entity.id
_entity.type
_entity.pdbx_description
1 polymer ?
#
loop_
_entity_poly.entity_id
_entity_poly.type
_entity_poly.pdbx_seq_one_letter_code
_entity_poly.pdbx_strand_id
1 'polypeptide(L)'
;MEWLWIAVATCVLVSCSVKDDWWFEYEEGIRHYSKEALNKEFPEKTRPVSFKHPAFQCPDMSPSPSVPSSEFVKVADIKVIAALGDSLTIGGYGSFQDVITLAIIKLFNPKLVGAAPGKTVHGMQAHISETGFNLAVTGQNTNLPGQTRHLIDTLRGYEGLNFEQDWKLLTILMGMNDICDYCKDKQALFSVDNFIHYITVSLEMLMNEVPRMIVNVVQILPMQTLREVQKPTPGCLLQSFCSCLIEPVAKSPELRELVEVNLEFQKRLEQLLHSDRFFKDDFAVVLQPFLKHADPPRLPNGKIDMTFFTHDCFHFTIKGHEELAKGLWNNMFQPEGGKMIVSSFSDPISLICPPM
;
A
#
# COMPACT_ATOMS: atom_id res chain seq x y z
N MET A 1 40.78 29.27 47.51
CA MET A 1 40.23 30.45 46.81
C MET A 1 40.27 30.09 45.32
N GLU A 2 39.26 29.37 44.84
CA GLU A 2 38.08 29.92 44.12
C GLU A 2 38.41 30.20 42.65
N TRP A 3 37.88 29.44 41.67
CA TRP A 3 36.57 29.63 40.97
C TRP A 3 36.42 31.07 40.43
N LEU A 4 35.99 31.43 39.22
CA LEU A 4 35.39 30.83 38.01
C LEU A 4 35.02 32.02 37.09
N TRP A 5 35.32 32.06 35.79
CA TRP A 5 34.59 32.85 34.75
C TRP A 5 34.94 32.27 33.34
N ILE A 6 34.20 31.28 32.82
CA ILE A 6 33.13 31.39 31.80
C ILE A 6 33.41 32.43 30.70
N ALA A 7 33.88 31.95 29.54
CA ALA A 7 33.79 32.68 28.27
C ALA A 7 32.54 32.22 27.50
N VAL A 8 31.55 33.11 27.46
CA VAL A 8 30.33 32.98 26.63
C VAL A 8 30.73 33.31 25.18
N ALA A 9 30.74 32.32 24.30
CA ALA A 9 30.80 32.55 22.86
C ALA A 9 29.37 32.68 22.33
N THR A 10 28.96 33.92 22.10
CA THR A 10 27.77 34.34 21.37
C THR A 10 27.76 33.76 19.95
N CYS A 11 26.84 32.83 19.67
CA CYS A 11 26.40 32.53 18.32
C CYS A 11 25.40 33.60 17.87
N VAL A 12 25.83 34.50 16.97
CA VAL A 12 24.93 35.32 16.16
C VAL A 12 25.14 34.95 14.70
N LEU A 13 24.18 34.16 14.21
CA LEU A 13 23.58 34.21 12.88
C LEU A 13 24.41 34.90 11.79
N VAL A 14 25.09 34.08 10.98
CA VAL A 14 25.24 34.37 9.55
C VAL A 14 24.51 33.26 8.81
N SER A 15 23.51 33.69 8.06
CA SER A 15 22.66 32.93 7.16
C SER A 15 23.48 32.13 6.15
N CYS A 16 23.73 30.86 6.44
CA CYS A 16 23.86 29.86 5.38
C CYS A 16 22.44 29.50 4.94
N SER A 17 22.04 30.00 3.77
CA SER A 17 20.94 29.45 2.99
C SER A 17 21.32 28.02 2.62
N VAL A 18 21.06 27.08 3.52
CA VAL A 18 21.15 25.68 3.19
C VAL A 18 19.88 25.33 2.45
N LYS A 19 19.97 25.31 1.11
CA LYS A 19 19.12 24.41 0.34
C LYS A 19 19.66 23.01 0.63
N ASP A 20 19.33 22.50 1.82
CA ASP A 20 19.59 21.12 2.20
C ASP A 20 18.68 20.26 1.33
N ASP A 21 19.26 19.65 0.31
CA ASP A 21 18.61 18.53 -0.39
C ASP A 21 18.75 17.28 0.49
N TRP A 22 18.24 17.37 1.71
CA TRP A 22 18.35 16.34 2.75
C TRP A 22 17.75 15.00 2.29
N TRP A 23 16.84 15.04 1.32
CA TRP A 23 16.29 13.84 0.67
C TRP A 23 17.38 13.10 -0.12
N PHE A 24 18.23 13.84 -0.83
CA PHE A 24 19.41 13.28 -1.50
C PHE A 24 20.39 12.68 -0.49
N GLU A 25 20.60 13.34 0.66
CA GLU A 25 21.47 12.82 1.72
C GLU A 25 20.89 11.58 2.43
N TYR A 26 19.58 11.53 2.64
CA TYR A 26 18.88 10.35 3.15
C TYR A 26 18.95 9.21 2.14
N GLU A 27 18.65 9.47 0.86
CA GLU A 27 18.73 8.48 -0.22
C GLU A 27 20.15 7.94 -0.40
N GLU A 28 21.18 8.79 -0.53
CA GLU A 28 22.59 8.37 -0.54
C GLU A 28 22.96 7.60 0.73
N GLY A 29 22.48 8.06 1.89
CA GLY A 29 22.70 7.42 3.19
C GLY A 29 22.15 6.00 3.27
N ILE A 30 20.96 5.72 2.69
CA ILE A 30 20.37 4.38 2.65
C ILE A 30 20.80 3.55 1.44
N ARG A 31 21.28 4.18 0.35
CA ARG A 31 21.79 3.50 -0.85
C ARG A 31 23.00 2.61 -0.56
N HIS A 32 23.74 2.93 0.49
CA HIS A 32 24.90 2.18 0.97
C HIS A 32 24.59 1.18 2.08
N TYR A 33 23.34 1.08 2.54
CA TYR A 33 22.97 0.04 3.50
C TYR A 33 22.90 -1.31 2.79
N SER A 34 24.03 -2.04 2.86
CA SER A 34 24.04 -3.44 2.44
C SER A 34 23.04 -4.23 3.27
N LYS A 35 22.56 -5.35 2.71
CA LYS A 35 21.67 -6.26 3.44
C LYS A 35 22.32 -6.71 4.75
N GLU A 36 23.65 -6.87 4.79
CA GLU A 36 24.39 -7.18 6.02
C GLU A 36 24.36 -6.03 7.03
N ALA A 37 24.50 -4.77 6.59
CA ALA A 37 24.43 -3.60 7.47
C ALA A 37 23.04 -3.47 8.11
N LEU A 38 21.96 -3.61 7.32
CA LEU A 38 20.59 -3.60 7.83
C LEU A 38 20.34 -4.76 8.81
N ASN A 39 20.80 -5.97 8.48
CA ASN A 39 20.64 -7.13 9.37
C ASN A 39 21.41 -6.94 10.69
N LYS A 40 22.56 -6.25 10.67
CA LYS A 40 23.37 -6.01 11.86
C LYS A 40 22.74 -4.94 12.75
N GLU A 41 22.24 -3.88 12.15
CA GLU A 41 21.73 -2.72 12.88
C GLU A 41 20.27 -2.91 13.33
N PHE A 42 19.46 -3.59 12.54
CA PHE A 42 18.03 -3.81 12.79
C PHE A 42 17.63 -5.28 12.56
N PRO A 43 18.25 -6.23 13.28
CA PRO A 43 18.00 -7.66 13.09
C PRO A 43 16.52 -8.03 13.22
N GLU A 44 15.77 -7.32 14.07
CA GLU A 44 14.34 -7.51 14.30
C GLU A 44 13.44 -7.11 13.14
N LYS A 45 13.93 -6.26 12.23
CA LYS A 45 13.21 -5.82 11.02
C LYS A 45 13.54 -6.67 9.80
N THR A 46 14.43 -7.65 9.97
CA THR A 46 14.94 -8.49 8.89
C THR A 46 14.51 -9.92 9.09
N ARG A 47 14.34 -10.63 7.97
CA ARG A 47 13.99 -12.04 7.97
C ARG A 47 15.25 -12.88 7.79
N PRO A 48 15.46 -13.94 8.60
CA PRO A 48 16.55 -14.87 8.38
C PRO A 48 16.54 -15.42 6.95
N VAL A 49 17.71 -15.57 6.34
CA VAL A 49 17.81 -16.08 4.95
C VAL A 49 17.23 -17.49 4.80
N SER A 50 17.24 -18.27 5.88
CA SER A 50 16.67 -19.63 5.93
C SER A 50 15.17 -19.67 6.20
N PHE A 51 14.51 -18.54 6.47
CA PHE A 51 13.08 -18.54 6.76
C PHE A 51 12.29 -18.93 5.51
N LYS A 52 11.31 -19.81 5.69
CA LYS A 52 10.32 -20.18 4.67
C LYS A 52 8.95 -20.30 5.33
N HIS A 53 7.93 -19.74 4.69
CA HIS A 53 6.54 -20.03 5.08
C HIS A 53 6.20 -21.50 4.79
N PRO A 54 5.31 -22.10 5.58
CA PRO A 54 4.76 -23.42 5.28
C PRO A 54 4.13 -23.46 3.88
N ALA A 55 4.08 -24.66 3.29
CA ALA A 55 3.35 -24.85 2.04
C ALA A 55 1.88 -24.46 2.21
N PHE A 56 1.35 -23.72 1.24
CA PHE A 56 -0.07 -23.38 1.16
C PHE A 56 -0.70 -24.16 0.01
N GLN A 57 -1.59 -25.07 0.34
CA GLN A 57 -2.25 -25.97 -0.60
C GLN A 57 -3.76 -25.94 -0.36
N CYS A 58 -4.52 -25.78 -1.44
CA CYS A 58 -5.98 -25.78 -1.40
C CYS A 58 -6.56 -27.00 -2.14
N PRO A 59 -7.81 -27.40 -1.84
CA PRO A 59 -8.44 -28.56 -2.47
C PRO A 59 -8.56 -28.47 -4.00
N ASP A 60 -8.95 -27.30 -4.51
CA ASP A 60 -8.96 -26.99 -5.94
C ASP A 60 -8.03 -25.82 -6.23
N MET A 61 -7.14 -26.01 -7.20
CA MET A 61 -6.24 -24.99 -7.71
C MET A 61 -6.26 -24.93 -9.24
N SER A 62 -7.23 -25.60 -9.86
CA SER A 62 -7.37 -25.68 -11.30
C SER A 62 -8.12 -24.47 -11.87
N PRO A 63 -7.82 -24.05 -13.11
CA PRO A 63 -8.61 -23.03 -13.79
C PRO A 63 -10.00 -23.55 -14.12
N SER A 64 -10.91 -22.61 -14.39
CA SER A 64 -12.24 -22.90 -14.89
C SER A 64 -12.17 -23.64 -16.24
N PRO A 65 -13.14 -24.55 -16.53
CA PRO A 65 -13.13 -25.32 -17.78
C PRO A 65 -13.38 -24.46 -19.04
N SER A 66 -13.97 -23.29 -18.85
CA SER A 66 -14.17 -22.26 -19.87
C SER A 66 -13.95 -20.88 -19.23
N VAL A 67 -13.81 -19.85 -20.07
CA VAL A 67 -13.73 -18.47 -19.58
C VAL A 67 -15.01 -18.14 -18.79
N PRO A 68 -14.91 -17.80 -17.49
CA PRO A 68 -16.07 -17.47 -16.66
C PRO A 68 -16.48 -16.00 -16.82
N SER A 69 -17.70 -15.66 -16.40
CA SER A 69 -18.10 -14.28 -16.08
C SER A 69 -17.48 -13.83 -14.74
N SER A 70 -17.53 -12.53 -14.46
CA SER A 70 -16.94 -11.86 -13.29
C SER A 70 -17.31 -12.51 -11.95
N GLU A 71 -18.52 -13.05 -11.84
CA GLU A 71 -19.03 -13.71 -10.63
C GLU A 71 -18.45 -15.12 -10.38
N PHE A 72 -17.91 -15.78 -11.41
CA PHE A 72 -17.42 -17.16 -11.34
C PHE A 72 -15.90 -17.29 -11.59
N VAL A 73 -15.18 -16.17 -11.61
CA VAL A 73 -13.72 -16.17 -11.83
C VAL A 73 -13.02 -16.88 -10.68
N LYS A 74 -12.33 -17.98 -10.98
CA LYS A 74 -11.43 -18.64 -10.03
C LYS A 74 -10.08 -17.94 -10.00
N VAL A 75 -9.36 -18.12 -8.90
CA VAL A 75 -7.98 -17.60 -8.75
C VAL A 75 -7.07 -18.07 -9.89
N ALA A 76 -7.21 -19.32 -10.30
CA ALA A 76 -6.42 -19.90 -11.37
C ALA A 76 -6.73 -19.31 -12.76
N ASP A 77 -7.85 -18.62 -12.93
CA ASP A 77 -8.21 -17.93 -14.18
C ASP A 77 -7.48 -16.59 -14.33
N ILE A 78 -7.03 -15.99 -13.23
CA ILE A 78 -6.32 -14.71 -13.23
C ILE A 78 -4.96 -14.88 -13.88
N LYS A 79 -4.73 -14.14 -14.98
CA LYS A 79 -3.48 -14.14 -15.75
C LYS A 79 -2.59 -12.95 -15.41
N VAL A 80 -3.19 -11.84 -15.00
CA VAL A 80 -2.48 -10.59 -14.70
C VAL A 80 -2.82 -10.11 -13.29
N ILE A 81 -1.81 -9.70 -12.53
CA ILE A 81 -1.99 -8.84 -11.36
C ILE A 81 -1.37 -7.47 -11.58
N ALA A 82 -2.03 -6.41 -11.13
CA ALA A 82 -1.57 -5.03 -11.24
C ALA A 82 -1.91 -4.24 -9.97
N ALA A 83 -1.22 -3.12 -9.76
CA ALA A 83 -1.57 -2.18 -8.69
C ALA A 83 -1.36 -0.72 -9.08
N LEU A 84 -2.24 0.13 -8.54
CA LEU A 84 -2.20 1.58 -8.64
C LEU A 84 -2.32 2.21 -7.24
N GLY A 85 -1.89 3.46 -7.09
CA GLY A 85 -1.86 4.19 -5.83
C GLY A 85 -0.59 3.88 -5.03
N ASP A 86 -0.72 3.31 -3.83
CA ASP A 86 0.39 2.85 -2.99
C ASP A 86 0.66 1.35 -3.15
N SER A 87 1.94 0.98 -3.20
CA SER A 87 2.42 -0.32 -3.72
C SER A 87 2.47 -1.45 -2.69
N LEU A 88 1.42 -1.62 -1.88
CA LEU A 88 1.53 -2.48 -0.69
C LEU A 88 1.43 -4.00 -0.95
N THR A 89 0.83 -4.47 -2.04
CA THR A 89 0.37 -5.88 -2.11
C THR A 89 0.87 -6.74 -3.27
N ILE A 90 1.56 -6.19 -4.29
CA ILE A 90 1.92 -6.95 -5.52
C ILE A 90 3.43 -7.12 -5.76
N GLY A 91 4.23 -7.17 -4.70
CA GLY A 91 5.64 -7.56 -4.79
C GLY A 91 5.82 -8.99 -5.30
N GLY A 92 6.91 -9.26 -6.01
CA GLY A 92 7.24 -10.56 -6.63
C GLY A 92 8.61 -11.09 -6.24
N TYR A 93 9.17 -10.63 -5.11
CA TYR A 93 10.47 -11.08 -4.62
C TYR A 93 10.42 -12.54 -4.14
N GLY A 94 11.21 -13.40 -4.79
CA GLY A 94 11.28 -14.82 -4.46
C GLY A 94 9.98 -15.58 -4.75
N SER A 95 9.69 -16.58 -3.94
CA SER A 95 8.47 -17.38 -3.98
C SER A 95 7.49 -16.98 -2.86
N PHE A 96 6.28 -17.53 -2.88
CA PHE A 96 5.34 -17.41 -1.76
C PHE A 96 5.95 -17.81 -0.41
N GLN A 97 6.85 -18.80 -0.39
CA GLN A 97 7.52 -19.22 0.83
C GLN A 97 8.53 -18.19 1.33
N ASP A 98 9.04 -17.32 0.46
CA ASP A 98 9.96 -16.23 0.82
C ASP A 98 9.21 -15.02 1.35
N VAL A 99 8.20 -14.57 0.61
CA VAL A 99 7.37 -13.42 0.93
C VAL A 99 5.93 -13.64 0.45
N ILE A 100 4.96 -13.40 1.35
CA ILE A 100 3.54 -13.47 1.00
C ILE A 100 3.09 -12.13 0.41
N THR A 101 2.70 -12.16 -0.85
CA THR A 101 2.05 -11.04 -1.56
C THR A 101 0.87 -11.60 -2.36
N LEU A 102 0.15 -10.77 -3.11
CA LEU A 102 -0.83 -11.27 -4.08
C LEU A 102 -0.21 -12.12 -5.20
N ALA A 103 1.13 -12.17 -5.33
CA ALA A 103 1.78 -13.14 -6.20
C ALA A 103 1.60 -14.60 -5.74
N ILE A 104 1.01 -14.84 -4.55
CA ILE A 104 0.51 -16.18 -4.13
C ILE A 104 -0.41 -16.82 -5.18
N ILE A 105 -1.07 -16.01 -6.02
CA ILE A 105 -1.85 -16.48 -7.18
C ILE A 105 -1.01 -17.39 -8.10
N LYS A 106 0.33 -17.25 -8.14
CA LYS A 106 1.23 -18.15 -8.88
C LYS A 106 1.13 -19.62 -8.47
N LEU A 107 0.69 -19.91 -7.25
CA LEU A 107 0.44 -21.29 -6.82
C LEU A 107 -0.73 -21.92 -7.60
N PHE A 108 -1.72 -21.10 -7.99
CA PHE A 108 -2.92 -21.49 -8.74
C PHE A 108 -2.72 -21.35 -10.25
N ASN A 109 -2.02 -20.30 -10.68
CA ASN A 109 -1.66 -20.06 -12.08
C ASN A 109 -0.16 -19.75 -12.22
N PRO A 110 0.69 -20.75 -12.52
CA PRO A 110 2.13 -20.55 -12.70
C PRO A 110 2.49 -19.59 -13.84
N LYS A 111 1.55 -19.28 -14.75
CA LYS A 111 1.76 -18.36 -15.87
C LYS A 111 1.38 -16.91 -15.53
N LEU A 112 1.04 -16.60 -14.28
CA LEU A 112 0.71 -15.25 -13.83
C LEU A 112 1.84 -14.25 -14.15
N VAL A 113 1.48 -13.11 -14.71
CA VAL A 113 2.39 -11.98 -14.97
C VAL A 113 1.98 -10.75 -14.14
N GLY A 114 2.89 -9.78 -14.03
CA GLY A 114 2.61 -8.47 -13.42
C GLY A 114 3.14 -8.26 -11.99
N ALA A 115 3.52 -9.32 -11.28
CA ALA A 115 4.22 -9.19 -10.00
C ALA A 115 5.57 -8.48 -10.19
N ALA A 116 5.94 -7.56 -9.30
CA ALA A 116 7.21 -6.82 -9.38
C ALA A 116 8.41 -7.69 -8.94
N PRO A 117 9.29 -8.16 -9.84
CA PRO A 117 10.39 -9.05 -9.45
C PRO A 117 11.56 -8.31 -8.78
N GLY A 118 11.69 -7.00 -9.03
CA GLY A 118 12.81 -6.18 -8.61
C GLY A 118 12.46 -5.17 -7.52
N LYS A 119 13.50 -4.51 -7.01
CA LYS A 119 13.35 -3.30 -6.20
C LYS A 119 13.44 -2.11 -7.13
N THR A 120 12.59 -1.12 -6.91
CA THR A 120 12.71 0.20 -7.53
C THR A 120 13.26 1.20 -6.53
N VAL A 121 13.70 2.35 -7.02
CA VAL A 121 14.08 3.49 -6.18
C VAL A 121 13.09 4.61 -6.45
N HIS A 122 12.67 5.28 -5.37
CA HIS A 122 11.78 6.43 -5.48
C HIS A 122 12.39 7.50 -6.40
N GLY A 123 11.54 8.23 -7.13
CA GLY A 123 11.99 9.26 -8.08
C GLY A 123 12.71 8.74 -9.34
N MET A 124 13.10 7.46 -9.41
CA MET A 124 13.74 6.87 -10.59
C MET A 124 12.74 6.06 -11.42
N GLN A 125 12.72 6.33 -12.72
CA GLN A 125 11.93 5.55 -13.66
C GLN A 125 12.50 4.13 -13.76
N ALA A 126 11.66 3.13 -13.51
CA ALA A 126 12.00 1.72 -13.64
C ALA A 126 11.30 1.13 -14.86
N HIS A 127 11.96 0.17 -15.51
CA HIS A 127 11.38 -0.50 -16.67
C HIS A 127 10.32 -1.52 -16.23
N ILE A 128 9.34 -1.84 -17.08
CA ILE A 128 8.29 -2.82 -16.78
C ILE A 128 8.81 -4.21 -16.40
N SER A 129 10.02 -4.56 -16.85
CA SER A 129 10.70 -5.80 -16.44
C SER A 129 11.06 -5.84 -14.96
N GLU A 130 11.15 -4.68 -14.30
CA GLU A 130 11.51 -4.53 -12.88
C GLU A 130 10.27 -4.30 -12.00
N THR A 131 9.29 -3.57 -12.51
CA THR A 131 8.05 -3.23 -11.80
C THR A 131 6.92 -4.23 -12.02
N GLY A 132 6.95 -5.00 -13.10
CA GLY A 132 5.74 -5.66 -13.60
C GLY A 132 4.62 -4.63 -13.84
N PHE A 133 3.39 -4.97 -13.49
CA PHE A 133 2.28 -4.00 -13.51
C PHE A 133 2.06 -3.35 -12.13
N ASN A 134 3.11 -3.27 -11.31
CA ASN A 134 3.15 -2.41 -10.14
C ASN A 134 3.47 -0.98 -10.56
N LEU A 135 2.42 -0.24 -10.91
CA LEU A 135 2.50 1.15 -11.35
C LEU A 135 2.10 2.12 -10.22
N ALA A 136 2.01 1.62 -9.00
CA ALA A 136 1.85 2.42 -7.80
C ALA A 136 3.12 3.25 -7.54
N VAL A 137 2.93 4.49 -7.11
CA VAL A 137 3.99 5.48 -6.93
C VAL A 137 3.95 5.97 -5.49
N THR A 138 5.04 5.75 -4.75
CA THR A 138 5.14 6.15 -3.35
C THR A 138 4.91 7.66 -3.18
N GLY A 139 4.01 8.01 -2.27
CA GLY A 139 3.71 9.39 -1.90
C GLY A 139 2.84 10.14 -2.91
N GLN A 140 2.26 9.44 -3.90
CA GLN A 140 1.41 10.08 -4.88
C GLN A 140 0.00 10.36 -4.31
N ASN A 141 -0.40 11.63 -4.29
CA ASN A 141 -1.80 12.04 -4.09
C ASN A 141 -2.66 11.69 -5.31
N THR A 142 -3.97 11.90 -5.23
CA THR A 142 -4.91 11.40 -6.24
C THR A 142 -4.72 12.04 -7.63
N ASN A 143 -3.87 11.42 -8.44
CA ASN A 143 -3.84 11.49 -9.91
C ASN A 143 -4.05 10.08 -10.48
N LEU A 144 -5.07 9.39 -9.97
CA LEU A 144 -5.40 8.04 -10.38
C LEU A 144 -5.80 7.92 -11.87
N PRO A 145 -6.47 8.90 -12.51
CA PRO A 145 -6.79 8.81 -13.94
C PRO A 145 -5.55 8.71 -14.82
N GLY A 146 -4.47 9.45 -14.48
CA GLY A 146 -3.19 9.36 -15.19
C GLY A 146 -2.54 7.97 -15.06
N GLN A 147 -2.47 7.45 -13.84
CA GLN A 147 -1.98 6.08 -13.58
C GLN A 147 -2.83 5.03 -14.31
N THR A 148 -4.15 5.21 -14.31
CA THR A 148 -5.11 4.31 -14.96
C THR A 148 -4.90 4.28 -16.47
N ARG A 149 -4.74 5.45 -17.11
CA ARG A 149 -4.41 5.54 -18.54
C ARG A 149 -3.11 4.79 -18.84
N HIS A 150 -2.08 5.05 -18.05
CA HIS A 150 -0.79 4.38 -18.21
C HIS A 150 -0.91 2.86 -18.09
N LEU A 151 -1.67 2.35 -17.11
CA LEU A 151 -1.95 0.92 -16.97
C LEU A 151 -2.65 0.34 -18.20
N ILE A 152 -3.73 0.99 -18.69
CA ILE A 152 -4.48 0.54 -19.86
C ILE A 152 -3.56 0.42 -21.08
N ASP A 153 -2.78 1.46 -21.36
CA ASP A 153 -1.88 1.49 -22.52
C ASP A 153 -0.78 0.43 -22.39
N THR A 154 -0.27 0.24 -21.17
CA THR A 154 0.73 -0.78 -20.87
C THR A 154 0.18 -2.20 -21.05
N LEU A 155 -1.04 -2.48 -20.60
CA LEU A 155 -1.71 -3.77 -20.79
C LEU A 155 -1.96 -4.06 -22.27
N ARG A 156 -2.39 -3.06 -23.06
CA ARG A 156 -2.63 -3.22 -24.50
C ARG A 156 -1.35 -3.54 -25.28
N GLY A 157 -0.22 -2.96 -24.86
CA GLY A 157 1.08 -3.14 -25.52
C GLY A 157 1.89 -4.34 -25.02
N TYR A 158 1.43 -5.10 -24.02
CA TYR A 158 2.24 -6.14 -23.39
C TYR A 158 2.26 -7.44 -24.21
N GLU A 159 3.45 -7.81 -24.70
CA GLU A 159 3.65 -9.08 -25.40
C GLU A 159 3.40 -10.28 -24.47
N GLY A 160 2.54 -11.20 -24.88
CA GLY A 160 2.18 -12.40 -24.09
C GLY A 160 0.95 -12.25 -23.19
N LEU A 161 0.25 -11.12 -23.27
CA LEU A 161 -1.09 -10.91 -22.72
C LEU A 161 -2.12 -10.89 -23.86
N ASN A 162 -3.15 -11.72 -23.78
CA ASN A 162 -4.34 -11.55 -24.60
C ASN A 162 -5.25 -10.52 -23.92
N PHE A 163 -5.12 -9.25 -24.34
CA PHE A 163 -5.84 -8.14 -23.72
C PHE A 163 -7.36 -8.36 -23.68
N GLU A 164 -7.94 -8.99 -24.69
CA GLU A 164 -9.39 -9.25 -24.75
C GLU A 164 -9.83 -10.44 -23.88
N GLN A 165 -8.98 -11.46 -23.76
CA GLN A 165 -9.41 -12.75 -23.21
C GLN A 165 -8.89 -13.10 -21.82
N ASP A 166 -7.75 -12.55 -21.41
CA ASP A 166 -7.11 -12.93 -20.16
C ASP A 166 -7.72 -12.17 -18.98
N TRP A 167 -8.05 -12.84 -17.88
CA TRP A 167 -8.54 -12.15 -16.67
C TRP A 167 -7.44 -11.38 -15.96
N LYS A 168 -7.76 -10.14 -15.56
CA LYS A 168 -6.84 -9.23 -14.87
C LYS A 168 -7.38 -8.90 -13.49
N LEU A 169 -6.51 -8.90 -12.49
CA LEU A 169 -6.81 -8.46 -11.13
C LEU A 169 -6.02 -7.17 -10.84
N LEU A 170 -6.75 -6.06 -10.68
CA LEU A 170 -6.16 -4.79 -10.29
C LEU A 170 -6.40 -4.54 -8.80
N THR A 171 -5.38 -4.08 -8.07
CA THR A 171 -5.55 -3.56 -6.70
C THR A 171 -5.28 -2.06 -6.67
N ILE A 172 -6.22 -1.29 -6.12
CA ILE A 172 -6.11 0.15 -5.91
C ILE A 172 -6.09 0.40 -4.41
N LEU A 173 -5.05 1.05 -3.91
CA LEU A 173 -4.99 1.58 -2.55
C LEU A 173 -4.55 3.04 -2.64
N MET A 174 -5.45 3.98 -2.35
CA MET A 174 -5.19 5.40 -2.53
C MET A 174 -6.00 6.24 -1.54
N GLY A 175 -5.60 7.51 -1.36
CA GLY A 175 -6.28 8.49 -0.51
C GLY A 175 -5.57 8.79 0.81
N MET A 176 -4.65 7.92 1.27
CA MET A 176 -3.85 8.19 2.47
C MET A 176 -2.93 9.40 2.30
N ASN A 177 -2.29 9.54 1.14
CA ASN A 177 -1.45 10.70 0.83
C ASN A 177 -2.29 11.99 0.73
N ASP A 178 -3.49 11.95 0.15
CA ASP A 178 -4.42 13.09 0.14
C ASP A 178 -4.81 13.53 1.56
N ILE A 179 -5.04 12.58 2.49
CA ILE A 179 -5.25 12.91 3.90
C ILE A 179 -3.99 13.51 4.52
N CYS A 180 -2.81 12.95 4.23
CA CYS A 180 -1.53 13.46 4.71
C CYS A 180 -1.22 14.89 4.25
N ASP A 181 -1.76 15.30 3.11
CA ASP A 181 -1.58 16.63 2.52
C ASP A 181 -2.82 17.52 2.62
N TYR A 182 -3.90 17.03 3.24
CA TYR A 182 -5.20 17.71 3.28
C TYR A 182 -5.11 19.17 3.71
N CYS A 183 -4.33 19.45 4.76
CA CYS A 183 -4.14 20.80 5.30
C CYS A 183 -3.37 21.76 4.38
N LYS A 184 -2.69 21.26 3.34
CA LYS A 184 -1.94 22.07 2.37
C LYS A 184 -2.87 22.73 1.35
N ASP A 185 -3.92 22.03 0.92
CA ASP A 185 -4.98 22.55 0.06
C ASP A 185 -6.27 21.73 0.19
N LYS A 186 -7.11 22.14 1.15
CA LYS A 186 -8.31 21.42 1.58
C LYS A 186 -9.42 21.39 0.53
N GLN A 187 -9.44 22.34 -0.40
CA GLN A 187 -10.57 22.56 -1.31
C GLN A 187 -10.23 22.18 -2.76
N ALA A 188 -9.08 22.61 -3.27
CA ALA A 188 -8.79 22.54 -4.69
C ALA A 188 -8.05 21.26 -5.09
N LEU A 189 -7.24 20.68 -4.20
CA LEU A 189 -6.42 19.51 -4.52
C LEU A 189 -6.84 18.27 -3.73
N PHE A 190 -6.77 18.31 -2.40
CA PHE A 190 -6.83 17.09 -1.56
C PHE A 190 -8.19 16.89 -0.89
N SER A 191 -9.25 17.42 -1.49
CA SER A 191 -10.61 17.30 -0.96
C SER A 191 -11.19 15.89 -1.16
N VAL A 192 -12.14 15.52 -0.29
CA VAL A 192 -12.89 14.26 -0.44
C VAL A 192 -13.60 14.19 -1.80
N ASP A 193 -14.14 15.32 -2.27
CA ASP A 193 -14.87 15.37 -3.54
C ASP A 193 -13.95 15.10 -4.73
N ASN A 194 -12.73 15.66 -4.75
CA ASN A 194 -11.75 15.36 -5.79
C ASN A 194 -11.31 13.89 -5.75
N PHE A 195 -11.04 13.35 -4.56
CA PHE A 195 -10.71 11.94 -4.40
C PHE A 195 -11.79 11.04 -5.01
N ILE A 196 -13.06 11.28 -4.65
CA ILE A 196 -14.19 10.52 -5.17
C ILE A 196 -14.36 10.72 -6.68
N HIS A 197 -14.19 11.94 -7.18
CA HIS A 197 -14.24 12.24 -8.61
C HIS A 197 -13.19 11.45 -9.39
N TYR A 198 -11.93 11.49 -8.96
CA TYR A 198 -10.83 10.82 -9.66
C TYR A 198 -10.89 9.30 -9.57
N ILE A 199 -11.32 8.74 -8.42
CA ILE A 199 -11.62 7.31 -8.30
C ILE A 199 -12.73 6.92 -9.29
N THR A 200 -13.82 7.71 -9.32
CA THR A 200 -14.94 7.46 -10.24
C THR A 200 -14.50 7.44 -11.70
N VAL A 201 -13.78 8.48 -12.15
CA VAL A 201 -13.29 8.58 -13.53
C VAL A 201 -12.38 7.40 -13.89
N SER A 202 -11.50 7.00 -12.97
CA SER A 202 -10.59 5.88 -13.18
C SER A 202 -11.32 4.55 -13.32
N LEU A 203 -12.29 4.28 -12.45
CA LEU A 203 -13.09 3.06 -12.51
C LEU A 203 -13.97 3.02 -13.78
N GLU A 204 -14.51 4.16 -14.21
CA GLU A 204 -15.25 4.25 -15.48
C GLU A 204 -14.35 4.00 -16.69
N MET A 205 -13.12 4.54 -16.71
CA MET A 205 -12.15 4.24 -17.76
C MET A 205 -11.86 2.75 -17.84
N LEU A 206 -11.58 2.10 -16.70
CA LEU A 206 -11.32 0.65 -16.65
C LEU A 206 -12.52 -0.16 -17.14
N MET A 207 -13.73 0.14 -16.64
CA MET A 207 -14.97 -0.57 -16.99
C MET A 207 -15.37 -0.43 -18.47
N ASN A 208 -14.92 0.64 -19.13
CA ASN A 208 -15.24 0.91 -20.53
C ASN A 208 -14.15 0.42 -21.50
N GLU A 209 -12.91 0.27 -21.04
CA GLU A 209 -11.77 0.04 -21.92
C GLU A 209 -11.00 -1.26 -21.67
N VAL A 210 -11.21 -1.91 -20.52
CA VAL A 210 -10.48 -3.12 -20.13
C VAL A 210 -11.48 -4.28 -19.91
N PRO A 211 -11.57 -5.22 -20.86
CA PRO A 211 -12.40 -6.40 -20.67
C PRO A 211 -11.76 -7.35 -19.65
N ARG A 212 -12.60 -8.14 -18.99
CA ARG A 212 -12.20 -9.21 -18.05
C ARG A 212 -11.28 -8.69 -16.95
N MET A 213 -11.82 -7.80 -16.12
CA MET A 213 -11.09 -7.22 -15.00
C MET A 213 -11.89 -7.25 -13.70
N ILE A 214 -11.24 -7.72 -12.64
CA ILE A 214 -11.68 -7.53 -11.26
C ILE A 214 -10.80 -6.45 -10.64
N VAL A 215 -11.42 -5.44 -10.04
CA VAL A 215 -10.72 -4.35 -9.35
C VAL A 215 -10.99 -4.46 -7.85
N ASN A 216 -9.96 -4.76 -7.09
CA ASN A 216 -9.95 -4.60 -5.64
C ASN A 216 -9.69 -3.13 -5.30
N VAL A 217 -10.62 -2.46 -4.62
CA VAL A 217 -10.36 -1.16 -4.01
C VAL A 217 -10.20 -1.37 -2.51
N VAL A 218 -9.00 -1.13 -1.99
CA VAL A 218 -8.70 -1.30 -0.56
C VAL A 218 -9.16 -0.07 0.20
N GLN A 219 -9.87 -0.29 1.31
CA GLN A 219 -10.33 0.81 2.17
C GLN A 219 -9.16 1.52 2.85
N ILE A 220 -9.30 2.84 3.00
CA ILE A 220 -8.35 3.70 3.71
C ILE A 220 -8.37 3.34 5.20
N LEU A 221 -7.20 3.33 5.85
CA LEU A 221 -7.10 3.05 7.29
C LEU A 221 -7.33 4.32 8.15
N PRO A 222 -7.68 4.17 9.45
CA PRO A 222 -7.71 5.28 10.39
C PRO A 222 -6.31 5.86 10.63
N MET A 223 -6.04 7.05 10.10
CA MET A 223 -4.70 7.64 10.10
C MET A 223 -4.27 8.13 11.49
N GLN A 224 -5.21 8.48 12.37
CA GLN A 224 -4.93 9.08 13.68
C GLN A 224 -3.96 8.26 14.54
N THR A 225 -4.13 6.94 14.55
CA THR A 225 -3.39 6.04 15.42
C THR A 225 -1.95 5.83 14.96
N LEU A 226 -1.63 6.16 13.70
CA LEU A 226 -0.25 6.18 13.21
C LEU A 226 0.63 7.19 13.95
N ARG A 227 0.05 8.21 14.62
CA ARG A 227 0.80 9.14 15.50
C ARG A 227 1.47 8.43 16.68
N GLU A 228 1.03 7.22 17.03
CA GLU A 228 1.68 6.41 18.07
C GLU A 228 2.93 5.68 17.56
N VAL A 229 3.09 5.56 16.24
CA VAL A 229 4.23 4.89 15.59
C VAL A 229 5.39 5.89 15.50
N GLN A 230 6.01 6.17 16.63
CA GLN A 230 7.10 7.14 16.73
C GLN A 230 8.25 6.61 17.61
N LYS A 231 9.47 7.02 17.26
CA LYS A 231 10.68 6.82 18.08
C LYS A 231 11.55 8.07 18.03
N PRO A 232 12.38 8.34 19.07
CA PRO A 232 13.36 9.43 19.06
C PRO A 232 14.59 9.04 18.22
N THR A 233 14.38 8.64 16.96
CA THR A 233 15.41 8.26 16.00
C THR A 233 15.36 9.22 14.81
N PRO A 234 16.51 9.60 14.21
CA PRO A 234 16.54 10.53 13.08
C PRO A 234 15.55 10.16 11.97
N GLY A 235 15.50 8.89 11.56
CA GLY A 235 14.57 8.44 10.52
C GLY A 235 13.08 8.70 10.84
N CYS A 236 12.68 8.57 12.10
CA CYS A 236 11.29 8.81 12.51
C CYS A 236 11.00 10.29 12.76
N LEU A 237 12.02 11.08 13.10
CA LEU A 237 11.91 12.54 13.21
C LEU A 237 11.86 13.23 11.84
N LEU A 238 12.34 12.56 10.79
CA LEU A 238 12.25 12.98 9.40
C LEU A 238 10.92 12.57 8.74
N GLN A 239 9.92 12.13 9.50
CA GLN A 239 8.54 11.85 9.04
C GLN A 239 7.77 13.11 8.62
N SER A 240 8.31 13.91 7.71
CA SER A 240 7.62 15.08 7.14
C SER A 240 6.56 14.69 6.09
N PHE A 241 6.48 13.40 5.71
CA PHE A 241 5.58 12.89 4.66
C PHE A 241 4.09 13.02 4.98
N CYS A 242 3.71 13.20 6.26
CA CYS A 242 2.32 13.32 6.68
C CYS A 242 2.14 14.44 7.72
N SER A 243 2.65 15.64 7.37
CA SER A 243 2.69 16.79 8.29
C SER A 243 1.31 17.14 8.86
N CYS A 244 0.24 17.05 8.06
CA CYS A 244 -1.12 17.34 8.52
C CYS A 244 -1.58 16.43 9.67
N LEU A 245 -1.02 15.22 9.78
CA LEU A 245 -1.30 14.27 10.85
C LEU A 245 -0.34 14.43 12.05
N ILE A 246 0.95 14.59 11.77
CA ILE A 246 2.00 14.49 12.79
C ILE A 246 2.18 15.82 13.56
N GLU A 247 2.14 16.96 12.87
CA GLU A 247 2.44 18.27 13.45
C GLU A 247 1.39 18.80 14.43
N PRO A 248 0.06 18.64 14.19
CA PRO A 248 -0.93 19.18 15.11
C PRO A 248 -0.80 18.62 16.53
N VAL A 249 -0.99 19.50 17.52
CA VAL A 249 -0.95 19.12 18.94
C VAL A 249 -2.11 18.17 19.26
N ALA A 250 -1.89 17.26 20.20
CA ALA A 250 -2.95 16.37 20.66
C ALA A 250 -4.21 17.14 21.08
N LYS A 251 -5.38 16.68 20.61
CA LYS A 251 -6.70 17.27 20.85
C LYS A 251 -6.93 18.65 20.24
N SER A 252 -6.07 19.13 19.34
CA SER A 252 -6.30 20.41 18.64
C SER A 252 -7.51 20.33 17.68
N PRO A 253 -8.12 21.47 17.31
CA PRO A 253 -9.17 21.51 16.30
C PRO A 253 -8.73 20.94 14.95
N GLU A 254 -7.49 21.21 14.53
CA GLU A 254 -6.92 20.76 13.26
C GLU A 254 -6.82 19.23 13.19
N LEU A 255 -6.40 18.58 14.29
CA LEU A 255 -6.36 17.12 14.36
C LEU A 255 -7.77 16.52 14.33
N ARG A 256 -8.75 17.16 15.01
CA ARG A 256 -10.14 16.67 14.98
C ARG A 256 -10.73 16.76 13.58
N GLU A 257 -10.52 17.88 12.89
CA GLU A 257 -10.94 18.07 11.51
C GLU A 257 -10.33 16.99 10.59
N LEU A 258 -9.03 16.70 10.72
CA LEU A 258 -8.39 15.67 9.91
C LEU A 258 -9.00 14.28 10.14
N VAL A 259 -9.34 13.94 11.38
CA VAL A 259 -9.99 12.68 11.73
C VAL A 259 -11.39 12.60 11.10
N GLU A 260 -12.16 13.69 11.17
CA GLU A 260 -13.48 13.79 10.53
C GLU A 260 -13.38 13.63 9.01
N VAL A 261 -12.37 14.26 8.38
CA VAL A 261 -12.10 14.13 6.94
C VAL A 261 -11.72 12.70 6.58
N ASN A 262 -10.83 12.04 7.33
CA ASN A 262 -10.48 10.65 7.09
C ASN A 262 -11.70 9.71 7.12
N LEU A 263 -12.62 9.94 8.08
CA LEU A 263 -13.89 9.19 8.14
C LEU A 263 -14.80 9.49 6.94
N GLU A 264 -14.84 10.73 6.47
CA GLU A 264 -15.65 11.09 5.29
C GLU A 264 -15.05 10.50 3.99
N PHE A 265 -13.72 10.40 3.86
CA PHE A 265 -13.06 9.63 2.79
C PHE A 265 -13.52 8.17 2.78
N GLN A 266 -13.45 7.48 3.93
CA GLN A 266 -13.87 6.08 4.05
C GLN A 266 -15.34 5.90 3.68
N LYS A 267 -16.21 6.75 4.24
CA LYS A 267 -17.66 6.71 4.04
C LYS A 267 -18.06 6.97 2.59
N ARG A 268 -17.48 7.99 1.95
CA ARG A 268 -17.82 8.33 0.55
C ARG A 268 -17.31 7.26 -0.42
N LEU A 269 -16.16 6.63 -0.12
CA LEU A 269 -15.67 5.49 -0.90
C LEU A 269 -16.60 4.28 -0.80
N GLU A 270 -17.06 3.95 0.41
CA GLU A 270 -18.08 2.92 0.63
C GLU A 270 -19.37 3.22 -0.12
N GLN A 271 -19.88 4.45 -0.02
CA GLN A 271 -21.09 4.87 -0.73
C GLN A 271 -20.97 4.75 -2.25
N LEU A 272 -19.80 5.10 -2.82
CA LEU A 272 -19.54 4.96 -4.24
C LEU A 272 -19.58 3.49 -4.69
N LEU A 273 -18.98 2.60 -3.89
CA LEU A 273 -18.77 1.19 -4.25
C LEU A 273 -19.89 0.24 -3.79
N HIS A 274 -20.78 0.67 -2.91
CA HIS A 274 -21.99 -0.08 -2.50
C HIS A 274 -23.10 -0.11 -3.58
N SER A 275 -22.84 0.40 -4.78
CA SER A 275 -23.79 0.42 -5.89
C SER A 275 -23.35 -0.51 -7.01
N ASP A 276 -24.30 -1.02 -7.80
CA ASP A 276 -24.01 -1.85 -8.98
C ASP A 276 -23.41 -1.04 -10.16
N ARG A 277 -22.98 0.21 -9.91
CA ARG A 277 -22.45 1.13 -10.93
C ARG A 277 -21.25 0.55 -11.68
N PHE A 278 -20.43 -0.24 -11.00
CA PHE A 278 -19.17 -0.76 -11.55
C PHE A 278 -19.18 -2.29 -11.70
N PHE A 279 -20.29 -2.80 -12.24
CA PHE A 279 -20.50 -4.23 -12.48
C PHE A 279 -21.03 -4.51 -13.90
N LYS A 280 -20.46 -5.51 -14.57
CA LYS A 280 -20.86 -6.12 -15.86
C LYS A 280 -20.41 -7.60 -15.86
N ASP A 281 -20.87 -8.36 -16.86
CA ASP A 281 -20.53 -9.79 -17.02
C ASP A 281 -19.02 -10.08 -17.02
N ASP A 282 -18.17 -9.16 -17.47
CA ASP A 282 -16.72 -9.30 -17.54
C ASP A 282 -15.96 -8.25 -16.73
N PHE A 283 -16.64 -7.51 -15.85
CA PHE A 283 -16.01 -6.47 -15.06
C PHE A 283 -16.67 -6.31 -13.69
N ALA A 284 -15.88 -6.26 -12.62
CA ALA A 284 -16.40 -5.99 -11.29
C ALA A 284 -15.42 -5.18 -10.45
N VAL A 285 -15.94 -4.22 -9.69
CA VAL A 285 -15.19 -3.51 -8.64
C VAL A 285 -15.69 -3.98 -7.29
N VAL A 286 -14.77 -4.35 -6.41
CA VAL A 286 -15.08 -4.88 -5.08
C VAL A 286 -14.29 -4.09 -4.03
N LEU A 287 -14.99 -3.54 -3.04
CA LEU A 287 -14.37 -2.94 -1.87
C LEU A 287 -13.77 -4.02 -0.97
N GLN A 288 -12.55 -3.81 -0.49
CA GLN A 288 -11.86 -4.68 0.45
C GLN A 288 -11.66 -3.90 1.77
N PRO A 289 -12.60 -3.98 2.73
CA PRO A 289 -12.66 -3.15 3.93
C PRO A 289 -11.74 -3.58 5.07
N PHE A 290 -10.87 -4.57 4.90
CA PHE A 290 -10.09 -5.14 6.01
C PHE A 290 -9.29 -4.12 6.85
N LEU A 291 -8.91 -2.97 6.27
CA LEU A 291 -8.19 -1.89 6.94
C LEU A 291 -9.05 -0.84 7.63
N LYS A 292 -10.38 -0.87 7.45
CA LYS A 292 -11.30 0.20 7.88
C LYS A 292 -11.15 0.61 9.35
N HIS A 293 -10.82 -0.34 10.21
CA HIS A 293 -10.67 -0.15 11.66
C HIS A 293 -9.30 -0.62 12.18
N ALA A 294 -8.31 -0.76 11.29
CA ALA A 294 -7.02 -1.33 11.66
C ALA A 294 -6.19 -0.35 12.50
N ASP A 295 -5.87 -0.74 13.72
CA ASP A 295 -4.89 -0.10 14.57
C ASP A 295 -3.47 -0.64 14.31
N PRO A 296 -2.43 0.16 14.61
CA PRO A 296 -1.07 -0.30 14.61
C PRO A 296 -0.87 -1.57 15.47
N PRO A 297 -0.05 -2.52 15.00
CA PRO A 297 0.22 -3.75 15.75
C PRO A 297 0.94 -3.45 17.06
N ARG A 298 0.62 -4.19 18.11
CA ARG A 298 1.19 -4.03 19.45
C ARG A 298 1.76 -5.35 19.97
N LEU A 299 2.82 -5.24 20.75
CA LEU A 299 3.37 -6.35 21.53
C LEU A 299 2.48 -6.64 22.75
N PRO A 300 2.63 -7.80 23.42
CA PRO A 300 1.85 -8.13 24.63
C PRO A 300 1.96 -7.11 25.77
N ASN A 301 2.99 -6.27 25.77
CA ASN A 301 3.19 -5.19 26.74
C ASN A 301 2.47 -3.87 26.35
N GLY A 302 1.69 -3.86 25.26
CA GLY A 302 0.92 -2.71 24.78
C GLY A 302 1.70 -1.70 23.93
N LYS A 303 3.03 -1.85 23.79
CA LYS A 303 3.84 -0.97 22.93
C LYS A 303 3.66 -1.33 21.46
N ILE A 304 3.80 -0.34 20.58
CA ILE A 304 3.83 -0.57 19.13
C ILE A 304 4.88 -1.62 18.78
N ASP A 305 4.49 -2.60 17.97
CA ASP A 305 5.40 -3.56 17.38
C ASP A 305 6.12 -2.91 16.19
N MET A 306 7.25 -2.31 16.49
CA MET A 306 8.08 -1.56 15.54
C MET A 306 8.77 -2.45 14.50
N THR A 307 8.63 -3.78 14.57
CA THR A 307 9.11 -4.71 13.53
C THR A 307 8.27 -4.64 12.25
N PHE A 308 7.05 -4.08 12.33
CA PHE A 308 6.19 -3.85 11.17
C PHE A 308 6.59 -2.65 10.32
N PHE A 309 7.36 -1.70 10.85
CA PHE A 309 7.66 -0.43 10.21
C PHE A 309 9.16 -0.29 9.90
N THR A 310 9.50 0.36 8.78
CA THR A 310 10.87 0.66 8.37
C THR A 310 11.49 1.73 9.29
N HIS A 311 12.70 2.19 8.98
CA HIS A 311 13.44 3.18 9.79
C HIS A 311 12.77 4.56 9.83
N ASP A 312 11.91 4.83 8.86
CA ASP A 312 11.09 6.05 8.82
C ASP A 312 9.85 5.95 9.72
N CYS A 313 9.61 4.85 10.43
CA CYS A 313 8.43 4.63 11.29
C CYS A 313 7.06 4.74 10.56
N PHE A 314 7.02 4.72 9.22
CA PHE A 314 5.82 4.94 8.42
C PHE A 314 5.58 3.80 7.43
N HIS A 315 6.56 3.51 6.56
CA HIS A 315 6.43 2.43 5.59
C HIS A 315 6.54 1.05 6.25
N PHE A 316 5.90 0.05 5.66
CA PHE A 316 5.90 -1.30 6.20
C PHE A 316 7.19 -2.06 5.85
N THR A 317 7.65 -2.90 6.77
CA THR A 317 8.65 -3.95 6.46
C THR A 317 7.98 -5.11 5.72
N ILE A 318 8.76 -6.12 5.30
CA ILE A 318 8.24 -7.38 4.76
C ILE A 318 7.13 -7.94 5.66
N LYS A 319 7.29 -7.87 6.99
CA LYS A 319 6.29 -8.35 7.95
C LYS A 319 4.94 -7.64 7.77
N GLY A 320 4.94 -6.31 7.68
CA GLY A 320 3.71 -5.55 7.48
C GLY A 320 3.09 -5.77 6.12
N HIS A 321 3.89 -5.77 5.06
CA HIS A 321 3.42 -6.07 3.70
C HIS A 321 2.73 -7.45 3.60
N GLU A 322 3.26 -8.47 4.29
CA GLU A 322 2.65 -9.79 4.30
C GLU A 322 1.29 -9.84 4.99
N GLU A 323 1.16 -9.22 6.16
CA GLU A 323 -0.11 -9.19 6.89
C GLU A 323 -1.18 -8.41 6.11
N LEU A 324 -0.79 -7.33 5.42
CA LEU A 324 -1.67 -6.62 4.49
C LEU A 324 -2.09 -7.50 3.30
N ALA A 325 -1.16 -8.22 2.69
CA ALA A 325 -1.44 -9.10 1.56
C ALA A 325 -2.37 -10.25 1.97
N LYS A 326 -2.19 -10.83 3.16
CA LYS A 326 -3.07 -11.87 3.72
C LYS A 326 -4.47 -11.33 4.01
N GLY A 327 -4.58 -10.13 4.59
CA GLY A 327 -5.85 -9.45 4.83
C GLY A 327 -6.62 -9.24 3.52
N LEU A 328 -5.95 -8.70 2.49
CA LEU A 328 -6.52 -8.51 1.16
C LEU A 328 -6.93 -9.85 0.51
N TRP A 329 -6.04 -10.84 0.55
CA TRP A 329 -6.31 -12.19 0.04
C TRP A 329 -7.58 -12.77 0.64
N ASN A 330 -7.71 -12.78 1.97
CA ASN A 330 -8.90 -13.31 2.63
C ASN A 330 -10.16 -12.53 2.25
N ASN A 331 -10.08 -11.20 2.18
CA ASN A 331 -11.20 -10.34 1.80
C ASN A 331 -11.73 -10.63 0.39
N MET A 332 -10.86 -10.97 -0.57
CA MET A 332 -11.27 -11.35 -1.93
C MET A 332 -12.17 -12.59 -1.97
N PHE A 333 -12.02 -13.52 -1.02
CA PHE A 333 -12.74 -14.79 -0.99
C PHE A 333 -13.87 -14.84 0.05
N GLN A 334 -14.10 -13.72 0.73
CA GLN A 334 -15.20 -13.57 1.67
C GLN A 334 -16.39 -12.89 0.99
N PRO A 335 -17.63 -13.37 1.26
CA PRO A 335 -18.82 -12.78 0.67
C PRO A 335 -19.04 -11.35 1.14
N GLU A 336 -19.77 -10.58 0.34
CA GLU A 336 -20.19 -9.22 0.70
C GLU A 336 -20.94 -9.22 2.04
N GLY A 337 -20.66 -8.24 2.90
CA GLY A 337 -21.15 -8.19 4.28
C GLY A 337 -20.51 -9.19 5.26
N GLY A 338 -19.75 -10.17 4.78
CA GLY A 338 -19.00 -11.15 5.57
C GLY A 338 -17.47 -10.97 5.53
N LYS A 339 -16.99 -9.91 4.88
CA LYS A 339 -15.56 -9.57 4.79
C LYS A 339 -14.98 -9.27 6.16
N MET A 340 -13.82 -9.85 6.48
CA MET A 340 -13.12 -9.57 7.73
C MET A 340 -12.72 -8.10 7.81
N ILE A 341 -12.82 -7.53 9.00
CA ILE A 341 -12.28 -6.22 9.35
C ILE A 341 -11.26 -6.44 10.46
N VAL A 342 -10.02 -6.04 10.21
CA VAL A 342 -8.92 -6.24 11.15
C VAL A 342 -8.97 -5.13 12.18
N SER A 343 -8.93 -5.50 13.47
CA SER A 343 -8.77 -4.53 14.56
C SER A 343 -7.32 -4.10 14.73
N SER A 344 -6.35 -5.02 14.58
CA SER A 344 -4.92 -4.73 14.43
C SER A 344 -4.20 -5.94 13.85
N PHE A 345 -2.97 -5.76 13.37
CA PHE A 345 -2.10 -6.86 12.92
C PHE A 345 -1.23 -7.46 14.06
N SER A 346 -1.65 -7.28 15.31
CA SER A 346 -0.93 -7.82 16.49
C SER A 346 -0.91 -9.35 16.47
N ASP A 347 -2.01 -9.95 16.01
CA ASP A 347 -2.13 -11.38 15.78
C ASP A 347 -1.96 -11.69 14.28
N PRO A 348 -1.14 -12.68 13.90
CA PRO A 348 -0.93 -13.02 12.50
C PRO A 348 -2.22 -13.51 11.81
N ILE A 349 -2.45 -13.02 10.59
CA ILE A 349 -3.56 -13.49 9.75
C ILE A 349 -3.22 -14.86 9.17
N SER A 350 -4.17 -15.78 9.27
CA SER A 350 -4.13 -17.07 8.59
C SER A 350 -4.79 -16.96 7.22
N LEU A 351 -4.13 -17.49 6.19
CA LEU A 351 -4.67 -17.54 4.83
C LEU A 351 -5.82 -18.53 4.76
N ILE A 352 -6.90 -18.13 4.10
CA ILE A 352 -8.00 -19.03 3.74
C ILE A 352 -7.83 -19.54 2.31
N CYS A 353 -8.31 -20.75 2.05
CA CYS A 353 -8.45 -21.22 0.68
C CYS A 353 -9.60 -20.51 -0.03
N PRO A 354 -9.47 -20.24 -1.34
CA PRO A 354 -10.60 -19.80 -2.15
C PRO A 354 -11.75 -20.81 -2.04
N PRO A 355 -13.02 -20.36 -2.05
CA PRO A 355 -14.16 -21.26 -2.12
C PRO A 355 -14.13 -22.09 -3.40
N MET A 356 -14.69 -23.30 -3.33
CA MET A 356 -14.76 -24.25 -4.46
C MET A 356 -15.81 -23.86 -5.49
#